data_AF-A0A0E9ZNM8-F1
#
_entry.id   AF-A0A0E9ZNM8-F1
#
_cell.length_a   1.000
_cell.length_b   1.000
_cell.length_c   1.000
_cell.angle_alpha   90.00
_cell.angle_beta   90.00
_cell.angle_gamma   90.00
#
_symmetry.space_group_name_H-M   'P 1'
#
loop_
_entity.id
_entity.type
_entity.pdbx_description
1 polymer ?
#
loop_
_entity_poly.entity_id
_entity_poly.type
_entity_poly.pdbx_seq_one_letter_code
_entity_poly.pdbx_strand_id
1 'polypeptide(L)'
;MKLKALYHSHIVMANHPELESFLRKRFDWEFQRGKVDFQRVRSVVSSPRLMSFSARCFSHPGLVIAGESYLSQHTMIADGYRKTYAISMQDWLEINDFVEKVEWCEPFDKAVMNVQVWPFTPSELGPFAMAVAVALSFSPMELRAESRISLAVDELVEEWGYYADDL
;
A
#
# COMPACT_ATOMS: atom_id res chain seq x y z
N MET A 1 -4.04 -25.88 30.38
CA MET A 1 -4.49 -25.07 29.24
C MET A 1 -4.72 -23.64 29.72
N LYS A 2 -3.73 -22.75 29.60
CA LYS A 2 -3.85 -21.34 30.03
C LYS A 2 -4.18 -20.48 28.82
N LEU A 3 -5.47 -20.14 28.70
CA LEU A 3 -5.95 -19.05 27.85
C LEU A 3 -5.68 -17.71 28.55
N LYS A 4 -5.39 -16.69 27.74
CA LYS A 4 -5.19 -15.25 28.03
C LYS A 4 -3.75 -14.76 28.07
N ALA A 5 -3.22 -14.48 26.89
CA ALA A 5 -2.73 -13.13 26.62
C ALA A 5 -3.60 -12.55 25.51
N LEU A 6 -4.58 -11.72 25.89
CA LEU A 6 -5.13 -10.73 24.97
C LEU A 6 -3.95 -9.81 24.62
N TYR A 7 -3.24 -10.14 23.55
CA TYR A 7 -2.34 -9.20 22.92
C TYR A 7 -3.21 -7.99 22.61
N HIS A 8 -3.01 -6.88 23.33
CA HIS A 8 -3.44 -5.59 22.82
C HIS A 8 -2.77 -5.48 21.46
N SER A 9 -3.57 -5.60 20.39
CA SER A 9 -3.10 -5.42 19.03
C SER A 9 -2.73 -3.96 18.93
N HIS A 10 -1.46 -3.64 19.19
CA HIS A 10 -0.88 -2.36 18.82
C HIS A 10 -0.83 -2.33 17.30
N ILE A 11 -1.94 -1.87 16.72
CA ILE A 11 -2.02 -1.56 15.30
C ILE A 11 -1.23 -0.27 15.10
N VAL A 12 -0.29 -0.30 14.17
CA VAL A 12 0.55 0.84 13.80
C VAL A 12 0.26 1.26 12.36
N MET A 13 0.70 2.45 11.98
CA MET A 13 0.67 2.90 10.59
C MET A 13 1.96 2.50 9.88
N ALA A 14 1.97 2.51 8.54
CA ALA A 14 3.17 2.20 7.78
C ALA A 14 4.31 3.23 7.94
N ASN A 15 4.02 4.44 8.45
CA ASN A 15 5.05 5.43 8.83
C ASN A 15 5.57 5.24 10.27
N HIS A 16 5.29 4.12 10.93
CA HIS A 16 5.83 3.84 12.26
C HIS A 16 7.38 3.88 12.22
N PRO A 17 8.05 4.60 13.13
CA PRO A 17 9.51 4.61 13.20
C PRO A 17 10.06 3.19 13.33
N GLU A 18 11.06 2.84 12.53
CA GLU A 18 11.67 1.50 12.54
C GLU A 18 10.64 0.37 12.29
N LEU A 19 9.67 0.59 11.39
CA LEU A 19 8.63 -0.40 11.06
C LEU A 19 9.21 -1.80 10.80
N GLU A 20 10.35 -1.91 10.10
CA GLU A 20 10.97 -3.21 9.85
C GLU A 20 11.38 -3.90 11.15
N SER A 21 12.12 -3.22 12.02
CA SER A 21 12.55 -3.77 13.31
C SER A 21 11.36 -4.13 14.20
N PHE A 22 10.30 -3.32 14.17
CA PHE A 22 9.04 -3.63 14.85
C PHE A 22 8.43 -4.94 14.34
N LEU A 23 8.29 -5.12 13.02
CA LEU A 23 7.70 -6.33 12.43
C LEU A 23 8.60 -7.57 12.61
N ARG A 24 9.92 -7.43 12.46
CA ARG A 24 10.90 -8.50 12.72
C ARG A 24 10.80 -9.02 14.15
N LYS A 25 10.70 -8.12 15.13
CA LYS A 25 10.52 -8.50 16.53
C LYS A 25 9.13 -9.09 16.80
N ARG A 26 8.10 -8.55 16.14
CA ARG A 26 6.70 -8.99 16.32
C ARG A 26 6.45 -10.40 15.80
N PHE A 27 7.15 -10.79 14.74
CA PHE A 27 7.02 -12.08 14.04
C PHE A 27 8.31 -12.91 14.06
N ASP A 28 9.16 -12.73 15.07
CA ASP A 28 10.46 -13.41 15.19
C ASP A 28 10.33 -14.95 15.06
N TRP A 29 9.31 -15.51 15.72
CA TRP A 29 9.04 -16.95 15.66
C TRP A 29 8.68 -17.43 14.26
N GLU A 30 7.88 -16.65 13.51
CA GLU A 30 7.51 -16.97 12.14
C GLU A 30 8.71 -16.85 11.19
N PHE A 31 9.52 -15.79 11.33
CA PHE A 31 10.75 -15.61 10.54
C PHE A 31 11.76 -16.75 10.74
N GLN A 32 11.87 -17.30 11.95
CA GLN A 32 12.72 -18.47 12.22
C GLN A 32 12.27 -19.74 11.48
N ARG A 33 11.03 -19.76 10.97
CA ARG A 33 10.44 -20.90 10.26
C ARG A 33 10.35 -20.69 8.74
N GLY A 34 10.75 -19.53 8.24
CA GLY A 34 10.73 -19.18 6.82
C GLY A 34 10.08 -17.82 6.58
N LYS A 35 9.45 -17.67 5.42
CA LYS A 35 8.73 -16.44 5.07
C LYS A 35 7.49 -16.27 5.94
N VAL A 36 7.11 -15.02 6.20
CA VAL A 36 5.94 -14.67 7.02
C VAL A 36 4.75 -14.33 6.14
N ASP A 37 3.59 -14.90 6.46
CA ASP A 37 2.32 -14.58 5.81
C ASP A 37 1.99 -13.08 5.96
N PHE A 38 1.84 -12.38 4.84
CA PHE A 38 1.56 -10.95 4.81
C PHE A 38 0.19 -10.58 5.41
N GLN A 39 -0.75 -11.53 5.54
CA GLN A 39 -1.98 -11.33 6.32
C GLN A 39 -1.69 -10.99 7.79
N ARG A 40 -0.57 -11.49 8.34
CA ARG A 40 -0.15 -11.12 9.70
C ARG A 40 0.25 -9.65 9.78
N VAL A 41 0.90 -9.13 8.75
CA VAL A 41 1.21 -7.69 8.63
C VAL A 41 -0.09 -6.89 8.56
N ARG A 42 -1.08 -7.30 7.76
CA ARG A 42 -2.42 -6.69 7.71
C ARG A 42 -3.13 -6.62 9.06
N SER A 43 -2.82 -7.55 9.98
CA SER A 43 -3.41 -7.57 11.33
C SER A 43 -2.79 -6.59 12.33
N VAL A 44 -1.60 -6.04 12.03
CA VAL A 44 -0.85 -5.13 12.91
C VAL A 44 -0.44 -3.81 12.27
N VAL A 45 -0.55 -3.68 10.95
CA VAL A 45 -0.30 -2.43 10.22
C VAL A 45 -1.57 -2.05 9.47
N SER A 46 -2.08 -0.86 9.74
CA SER A 46 -3.26 -0.32 9.05
C SER A 46 -2.96 0.01 7.59
N SER A 47 -3.97 -0.15 6.74
CA SER A 47 -3.91 0.35 5.37
C SER A 47 -3.67 1.86 5.38
N PRO A 48 -2.76 2.38 4.54
CA PRO A 48 -2.57 3.82 4.42
C PRO A 48 -3.65 4.47 3.57
N ARG A 49 -4.41 3.72 2.76
CA ARG A 49 -5.39 4.29 1.82
C ARG A 49 -6.66 4.72 2.54
N LEU A 50 -6.81 6.02 2.80
CA LEU A 50 -8.03 6.60 3.36
C LEU A 50 -9.13 6.76 2.32
N MET A 51 -8.74 7.22 1.14
CA MET A 51 -9.63 7.51 0.02
C MET A 51 -8.86 7.40 -1.30
N SER A 52 -9.59 7.29 -2.40
CA SER A 52 -9.03 7.13 -3.72
C SER A 52 -9.93 7.77 -4.77
N PHE A 53 -9.31 8.46 -5.73
CA PHE A 53 -10.01 9.17 -6.79
C PHE A 53 -9.33 8.93 -8.13
N SER A 54 -10.10 8.99 -9.21
CA SER A 54 -9.56 9.30 -10.53
C SER A 54 -9.66 10.81 -10.73
N ALA A 55 -8.59 11.43 -11.25
CA ALA A 55 -8.51 12.88 -11.46
C ALA A 55 -7.79 13.20 -12.75
N ARG A 56 -8.07 14.37 -13.34
CA ARG A 56 -7.24 14.91 -14.42
C ARG A 56 -5.80 15.03 -13.96
N CYS A 57 -4.86 14.74 -14.85
CA CYS A 57 -3.45 14.78 -14.51
C CYS A 57 -3.04 16.19 -14.02
N PHE A 58 -2.49 16.24 -12.81
CA PHE A 58 -1.90 17.44 -12.22
C PHE A 58 -0.47 17.14 -11.70
N SER A 59 0.22 18.16 -11.22
CA SER A 59 1.54 18.01 -10.60
C SER A 59 1.52 18.62 -9.22
N HIS A 60 2.14 17.93 -8.27
CA HIS A 60 2.27 18.38 -6.89
C HIS A 60 3.54 17.74 -6.29
N PRO A 61 4.38 18.48 -5.55
CA PRO A 61 5.63 17.94 -5.00
C PRO A 61 5.41 16.77 -4.03
N GLY A 62 4.24 16.71 -3.38
CA GLY A 62 3.84 15.61 -2.49
C GLY A 62 3.26 14.37 -3.19
N LEU A 63 3.13 14.37 -4.52
CA LEU A 63 2.71 13.15 -5.24
C LEU A 63 3.87 12.17 -5.35
N VAL A 64 3.64 10.95 -4.86
CA VAL A 64 4.61 9.84 -4.89
C VAL A 64 4.00 8.66 -5.63
N ILE A 65 4.79 7.94 -6.41
CA ILE A 65 4.28 6.75 -7.14
C ILE A 65 3.82 5.69 -6.14
N ALA A 66 2.59 5.17 -6.32
CA ALA A 66 1.98 4.21 -5.42
C ALA A 66 1.07 3.22 -6.17
N GLY A 67 0.41 2.33 -5.43
CA GLY A 67 -0.54 1.35 -5.98
C GLY A 67 0.04 0.53 -7.14
N GLU A 68 -0.75 0.35 -8.20
CA GLU A 68 -0.33 -0.46 -9.35
C GLU A 68 0.89 0.10 -10.07
N SER A 69 1.10 1.42 -10.07
CA SER A 69 2.30 2.00 -10.69
C SER A 69 3.56 1.68 -9.93
N TYR A 70 3.49 1.61 -8.60
CA TYR A 70 4.61 1.17 -7.78
C TYR A 70 4.87 -0.33 -7.97
N LEU A 71 3.81 -1.15 -7.99
CA LEU A 71 3.93 -2.58 -8.31
C LEU A 71 4.58 -2.79 -9.69
N SER A 72 4.09 -2.11 -10.73
CA SER A 72 4.65 -2.16 -12.09
C SER A 72 6.15 -1.87 -12.12
N GLN A 73 6.60 -0.85 -11.37
CA GLN A 73 8.00 -0.45 -11.32
C GLN A 73 8.91 -1.48 -10.64
N HIS A 74 8.39 -2.27 -9.71
CA HIS A 74 9.20 -3.19 -8.90
C HIS A 74 9.09 -4.64 -9.35
N THR A 75 7.96 -5.05 -9.95
CA THR A 75 7.70 -6.44 -10.33
C THR A 75 7.52 -6.63 -11.83
N MET A 76 7.22 -5.56 -12.58
CA MET A 76 6.84 -5.63 -14.00
C MET A 76 5.59 -6.48 -14.28
N ILE A 77 4.78 -6.79 -13.25
CA ILE A 77 3.55 -7.59 -13.40
C ILE A 77 2.29 -6.73 -13.45
N ALA A 78 2.23 -5.66 -12.65
CA ALA A 78 1.03 -4.84 -12.53
C ALA A 78 0.96 -3.78 -13.65
N ASP A 79 0.36 -4.14 -14.79
CA ASP A 79 0.18 -3.20 -15.92
C ASP A 79 -1.15 -2.42 -15.81
N GLY A 80 -1.24 -1.59 -14.78
CA GLY A 80 -2.37 -0.68 -14.61
C GLY A 80 -2.50 0.32 -15.77
N TYR A 81 -3.72 0.55 -16.25
CA TYR A 81 -3.99 1.46 -17.38
C TYR A 81 -3.69 2.93 -17.06
N ARG A 82 -3.71 3.29 -15.77
CA ARG A 82 -3.52 4.66 -15.29
C ARG A 82 -2.41 4.70 -14.26
N LYS A 83 -1.64 5.79 -14.29
CA LYS A 83 -0.63 6.02 -13.27
C LYS A 83 -1.30 6.27 -11.93
N THR A 84 -0.81 5.60 -10.90
CA THR A 84 -1.32 5.69 -9.54
C THR A 84 -0.29 6.37 -8.65
N TYR A 85 -0.74 7.37 -7.92
CA TYR A 85 0.07 8.15 -6.99
C TYR A 85 -0.56 8.15 -5.60
N ALA A 86 0.24 8.37 -4.57
CA ALA A 86 -0.18 8.67 -3.22
C ALA A 86 0.16 10.12 -2.87
N ILE A 87 -0.68 10.74 -2.05
CA ILE A 87 -0.47 12.08 -1.49
C ILE A 87 -0.90 12.08 -0.02
N SER A 88 -0.32 12.94 0.81
CA SER A 88 -0.75 13.08 2.20
C SER A 88 -2.15 13.70 2.28
N MET A 89 -2.88 13.40 3.35
CA MET A 89 -4.20 14.01 3.63
C MET A 89 -4.09 15.52 3.80
N GLN A 90 -2.98 16.00 4.39
CA GLN A 90 -2.72 17.42 4.55
C GLN A 90 -2.59 18.12 3.20
N ASP A 91 -1.70 17.63 2.34
CA ASP A 91 -1.49 18.21 1.00
C ASP A 91 -2.77 18.09 0.15
N TRP A 92 -3.48 16.96 0.26
CA TRP A 92 -4.74 16.77 -0.45
C TRP A 92 -5.75 17.85 -0.08
N LEU A 93 -5.94 18.13 1.21
CA LEU A 93 -6.89 19.15 1.66
C LEU A 93 -6.60 20.53 1.07
N GLU A 94 -5.32 20.88 0.89
CA GLU A 94 -4.89 22.17 0.31
C GLU A 94 -5.22 22.29 -1.18
N ILE A 95 -5.18 21.18 -1.93
CA ILE A 95 -5.37 21.20 -3.38
C ILE A 95 -6.73 20.67 -3.85
N ASN A 96 -7.53 20.05 -2.97
CA ASN A 96 -8.69 19.25 -3.38
C ASN A 96 -9.73 20.04 -4.19
N ASP A 97 -9.88 21.33 -3.88
CA ASP A 97 -10.84 22.23 -4.55
C ASP A 97 -10.40 22.60 -5.98
N PHE A 98 -9.12 22.42 -6.30
CA PHE A 98 -8.54 22.73 -7.61
C PHE A 98 -8.32 21.48 -8.48
N VAL A 99 -8.47 20.29 -7.90
CA VAL A 99 -8.29 19.02 -8.61
C VAL A 99 -9.61 18.60 -9.26
N GLU A 100 -9.61 18.51 -10.60
CA GLU A 100 -10.76 17.99 -11.35
C GLU A 100 -10.87 16.47 -11.17
N LYS A 101 -11.84 16.04 -10.35
CA LYS A 101 -12.20 14.63 -10.16
C LYS A 101 -12.96 14.13 -11.38
N VAL A 102 -12.63 12.92 -11.81
CA VAL A 102 -13.20 12.28 -12.99
C VAL A 102 -14.00 11.06 -12.53
N GLU A 103 -15.32 11.10 -12.69
CA GLU A 103 -16.21 9.98 -12.35
C GLU A 103 -16.12 8.85 -13.37
N TRP A 104 -16.00 9.21 -14.65
CA TRP A 104 -15.88 8.26 -15.74
C TRP A 104 -14.91 8.78 -16.80
N CYS A 105 -14.11 7.87 -17.34
CA CYS A 105 -13.26 8.10 -18.49
C CYS A 105 -12.94 6.77 -19.16
N GLU A 106 -12.56 6.86 -20.43
CA GLU A 106 -12.16 5.69 -21.21
C GLU A 106 -10.99 4.95 -20.54
N PRO A 107 -10.91 3.62 -20.71
CA PRO A 107 -9.69 2.88 -20.43
C PRO A 107 -8.50 3.54 -21.17
N PHE A 108 -7.33 3.57 -20.53
CA PHE A 108 -6.10 4.16 -21.09
C PHE A 108 -6.08 5.68 -21.36
N ASP A 109 -7.06 6.45 -20.88
CA ASP A 109 -6.97 7.91 -20.94
C ASP A 109 -5.74 8.41 -20.15
N LYS A 110 -4.69 8.80 -20.87
CA LYS A 110 -3.41 9.29 -20.31
C LYS A 110 -3.54 10.67 -19.66
N ALA A 111 -4.66 11.37 -19.85
CA ALA A 111 -4.96 12.62 -19.18
C ALA A 111 -5.61 12.39 -17.80
N VAL A 112 -5.76 11.14 -17.35
CA VAL A 112 -6.30 10.78 -16.04
C VAL A 112 -5.30 9.96 -15.25
N MET A 113 -5.18 10.26 -13.96
CA MET A 113 -4.41 9.50 -12.97
C MET A 113 -5.30 9.03 -11.82
N ASN A 114 -4.85 8.00 -11.13
CA ASN A 114 -5.41 7.58 -9.85
C ASN A 114 -4.61 8.20 -8.71
N VAL A 115 -5.31 8.73 -7.71
CA VAL A 115 -4.72 9.34 -6.53
C VAL A 115 -5.26 8.63 -5.29
N GLN A 116 -4.38 8.08 -4.48
CA GLN A 116 -4.66 7.59 -3.14
C GLN A 116 -4.28 8.65 -2.13
N VAL A 117 -5.14 8.91 -1.15
CA VAL A 117 -4.83 9.84 -0.05
C VAL A 117 -4.48 9.06 1.19
N TRP A 118 -3.33 9.36 1.78
CA TRP A 118 -2.75 8.67 2.93
C TRP A 118 -2.71 9.57 4.18
N PRO A 119 -2.78 9.02 5.41
CA PRO A 119 -2.80 9.84 6.63
C PRO A 119 -1.45 10.47 6.99
N PHE A 120 -0.39 10.18 6.22
CA PHE A 120 0.97 10.67 6.43
C PHE A 120 1.63 10.95 5.07
N THR A 121 2.77 11.63 5.09
CA THR A 121 3.54 11.99 3.91
C THR A 121 4.19 10.76 3.26
N PRO A 122 3.79 10.35 2.04
CA PRO A 122 4.35 9.15 1.41
C PRO A 122 5.85 9.26 1.10
N SER A 123 6.34 10.47 0.80
CA SER A 123 7.76 10.70 0.44
C SER A 123 8.73 10.55 1.62
N GLU A 124 8.22 10.45 2.84
CA GLU A 124 9.03 10.21 4.04
C GLU A 124 9.28 8.72 4.31
N LEU A 125 8.60 7.82 3.59
CA LEU A 125 8.76 6.39 3.77
C LEU A 125 10.08 5.90 3.15
N GLY A 126 10.83 5.12 3.91
CA GLY A 126 11.92 4.31 3.37
C GLY A 126 11.40 3.16 2.50
N PRO A 127 12.27 2.49 1.72
CA PRO A 127 11.87 1.47 0.74
C PRO A 127 10.98 0.37 1.32
N PHE A 128 11.36 -0.22 2.47
CA PHE A 128 10.58 -1.24 3.15
C PHE A 128 9.18 -0.76 3.54
N ALA A 129 9.12 0.41 4.20
CA ALA A 129 7.86 0.97 4.68
C ALA A 129 6.93 1.33 3.50
N MET A 130 7.50 1.81 2.39
CA MET A 130 6.76 2.09 1.17
C MET A 130 6.20 0.82 0.53
N ALA A 131 6.99 -0.25 0.42
CA ALA A 131 6.52 -1.53 -0.09
C ALA A 131 5.36 -2.09 0.74
N VAL A 132 5.48 -2.04 2.08
CA VAL A 132 4.41 -2.45 3.00
C VAL A 132 3.18 -1.56 2.83
N ALA A 133 3.35 -0.23 2.77
CA ALA A 133 2.24 0.72 2.59
C ALA A 133 1.48 0.44 1.28
N VAL A 134 2.19 0.23 0.17
CA VAL A 134 1.59 -0.06 -1.13
C VAL A 134 0.85 -1.40 -1.10
N ALA A 135 1.47 -2.46 -0.59
CA ALA A 135 0.81 -3.77 -0.50
C ALA A 135 -0.48 -3.72 0.36
N LEU A 136 -0.47 -2.95 1.45
CA LEU A 136 -1.62 -2.75 2.33
C LEU A 136 -2.68 -1.78 1.76
N SER A 137 -2.36 -1.00 0.72
CA SER A 137 -3.30 -0.07 0.08
C SER A 137 -4.39 -0.78 -0.74
N PHE A 138 -4.15 -2.04 -1.12
CA PHE A 138 -5.13 -2.89 -1.78
C PHE A 138 -6.02 -3.59 -0.76
N SER A 139 -7.33 -3.51 -1.01
CA SER A 139 -8.33 -4.24 -0.26
C SER A 139 -8.30 -5.74 -0.61
N PRO A 140 -8.74 -6.63 0.30
CA PRO A 140 -8.90 -8.05 0.00
C PRO A 140 -9.87 -8.33 -1.15
N MET A 141 -10.79 -7.40 -1.47
CA MET A 141 -11.68 -7.56 -2.62
C MET A 141 -10.96 -7.28 -3.94
N GLU A 142 -10.11 -6.26 -3.99
CA GLU A 142 -9.30 -5.94 -5.18
C GLU A 142 -8.32 -7.09 -5.50
N LEU A 143 -7.67 -7.66 -4.48
CA LEU A 143 -6.70 -8.74 -4.65
C LEU A 143 -7.34 -10.04 -5.15
N ARG A 144 -8.56 -10.34 -4.68
CA ARG A 144 -9.36 -11.47 -5.20
C ARG A 144 -9.90 -11.25 -6.60
N ALA A 145 -10.15 -9.99 -6.98
CA ALA A 145 -10.70 -9.66 -8.28
C ALA A 145 -9.64 -9.65 -9.40
N GLU A 146 -8.39 -9.31 -9.08
CA GLU A 146 -7.29 -9.20 -10.05
C GLU A 146 -6.07 -9.98 -9.58
N SER A 147 -5.93 -11.19 -10.13
CA SER A 147 -4.85 -12.12 -9.77
C SER A 147 -3.45 -11.56 -10.04
N ARG A 148 -3.30 -10.67 -11.04
CA ARG A 148 -2.01 -10.03 -11.32
C ARG A 148 -1.58 -9.08 -10.22
N ILE A 149 -2.53 -8.35 -9.61
CA ILE A 149 -2.21 -7.48 -8.47
C ILE A 149 -1.81 -8.36 -7.27
N SER A 150 -2.51 -9.47 -7.03
CA SER A 150 -2.12 -10.41 -5.96
C SER A 150 -0.71 -10.95 -6.16
N LEU A 151 -0.37 -11.40 -7.38
CA LEU A 151 0.96 -11.90 -7.72
C LEU A 151 2.04 -10.82 -7.60
N ALA A 152 1.75 -9.60 -8.06
CA ALA A 152 2.67 -8.48 -7.93
C ALA A 152 2.89 -8.07 -6.47
N VAL A 153 1.88 -8.19 -5.61
CA VAL A 153 2.04 -7.95 -4.17
C VAL A 153 2.91 -9.03 -3.54
N ASP A 154 2.71 -10.31 -3.89
CA ASP A 154 3.54 -11.42 -3.41
C ASP A 154 5.03 -11.20 -3.77
N GLU A 155 5.32 -10.93 -5.03
CA GLU A 155 6.69 -10.65 -5.49
C GLU A 155 7.30 -9.41 -4.82
N LEU A 156 6.52 -8.34 -4.62
CA LEU A 156 7.01 -7.13 -3.96
C LEU A 156 7.42 -7.39 -2.50
N VAL A 157 6.68 -8.23 -1.77
CA VAL A 157 6.96 -8.47 -0.34
C VAL A 157 7.93 -9.63 -0.11
N GLU A 158 8.17 -10.44 -1.16
CA GLU A 158 9.08 -11.58 -1.14
C GLU A 158 10.51 -11.19 -0.74
N GLU A 159 11.04 -10.09 -1.30
CA GLU A 159 12.40 -9.62 -1.02
C GLU A 159 12.63 -9.32 0.48
N TRP A 160 11.55 -9.03 1.21
CA TRP A 160 11.57 -8.71 2.63
C TRP A 160 11.32 -9.92 3.55
N GLY A 161 11.15 -11.10 2.95
CA GLY A 161 10.90 -12.36 3.66
C GLY A 161 9.42 -12.58 4.00
N TYR A 162 8.50 -12.00 3.23
CA TYR A 162 7.07 -12.27 3.34
C TYR A 162 6.57 -13.05 2.13
N TYR A 163 5.32 -13.53 2.21
CA TYR A 163 4.57 -14.05 1.07
C TYR A 163 3.10 -13.65 1.21
N ALA A 164 2.39 -13.54 0.10
CA ALA A 164 0.99 -13.12 0.00
C ALA A 164 0.14 -14.17 -0.73
N ASP A 165 0.30 -15.44 -0.34
CA ASP A 165 -0.58 -16.54 -0.79
C ASP A 165 -2.00 -16.36 -0.23
N ASP A 166 -3.00 -16.70 -1.04
CA ASP A 166 -4.43 -16.74 -0.67
C ASP A 166 -4.99 -15.43 -0.04
N LEU A 167 -4.87 -14.30 -0.76
CA LEU A 167 -5.60 -13.05 -0.47
C LEU A 167 -7.10 -13.11 -0.82
#